data_AF-W4RR99-F1
#
_entry.id   AF-W4RR99-F1
#
_cell.length_a   1.000
_cell.length_b   1.000
_cell.length_c   1.000
_cell.angle_alpha   90.00
_cell.angle_beta   90.00
_cell.angle_gamma   90.00
#
_symmetry.space_group_name_H-M   'P 1'
#
loop_
_entity.id
_entity.type
_entity.pdbx_description
1 polymer ?
#
loop_
_entity_poly.entity_id
_entity_poly.type
_entity_poly.pdbx_seq_one_letter_code
_entity_poly.pdbx_strand_id
1 'polypeptide(L)'
;MIEKERTYPIRLLMYEALMERIIPNHPKSPLIEQDYKAWRAGYKGELQTDYRLSFLPEKGYHIFRDLRLQDEKWHFQIDTLILTLRHILLIETKAYSGTLFFDKHSEQMIQTKDGQENHTIIPLTRFECKPGI
;
A
#
# COMPACT_ATOMS: atom_id res chain seq x y z
N MET A 1 17.90 -7.61 7.20
CA MET A 1 17.12 -8.77 7.68
C MET A 1 15.64 -8.43 7.61
N ILE A 2 14.83 -9.33 7.05
CA ILE A 2 13.37 -9.21 7.06
C ILE A 2 12.87 -9.87 8.34
N GLU A 3 12.22 -9.11 9.20
CA GLU A 3 11.71 -9.55 10.51
C GLU A 3 10.24 -10.01 10.43
N LYS A 4 9.50 -9.45 9.47
CA LYS A 4 8.11 -9.87 9.18
C LYS A 4 7.91 -9.87 7.68
N GLU A 5 7.69 -11.05 7.12
CA GLU A 5 7.34 -11.23 5.72
C GLU A 5 5.90 -10.81 5.44
N ARG A 6 5.66 -10.40 4.19
CA ARG A 6 4.31 -10.14 3.71
C ARG A 6 3.61 -11.46 3.42
N THR A 7 2.39 -11.59 3.92
CA THR A 7 1.56 -12.78 3.67
C THR A 7 0.44 -12.44 2.71
N TYR A 8 -0.16 -13.46 2.12
CA TYR A 8 -1.33 -13.25 1.28
C TYR A 8 -2.50 -12.73 2.13
N PRO A 9 -3.10 -11.57 1.80
CA PRO A 9 -4.15 -10.98 2.61
C PRO A 9 -5.35 -11.90 2.80
N ILE A 10 -5.78 -12.11 4.05
CA ILE A 10 -6.96 -12.93 4.36
C ILE A 10 -8.22 -12.45 3.63
N ARG A 11 -8.35 -11.14 3.42
CA ARG A 11 -9.48 -10.56 2.69
C ARG A 11 -9.51 -10.99 1.22
N LEU A 12 -8.35 -11.20 0.59
CA LEU A 12 -8.30 -11.76 -0.77
C LEU A 12 -8.74 -13.22 -0.79
N LEU A 13 -8.30 -14.02 0.18
CA LEU A 13 -8.77 -15.41 0.34
C LEU A 13 -10.30 -15.46 0.51
N MET A 14 -10.86 -14.53 1.30
CA MET A 14 -12.31 -14.43 1.50
C MET A 14 -13.04 -14.09 0.20
N TYR A 15 -12.52 -13.16 -0.61
CA TYR A 15 -13.11 -12.84 -1.91
C TYR A 15 -13.02 -13.99 -2.89
N GLU A 16 -11.89 -14.69 -2.96
CA GLU A 16 -11.71 -15.87 -3.82
C GLU A 16 -12.71 -16.98 -3.43
N ALA A 17 -12.79 -17.27 -2.14
CA ALA A 17 -13.76 -18.22 -1.60
C ALA A 17 -15.22 -17.82 -1.86
N LEU A 18 -15.53 -16.52 -1.81
CA LEU A 18 -16.87 -15.98 -2.08
C LEU A 18 -17.23 -16.09 -3.56
N MET A 19 -16.31 -15.73 -4.46
CA MET A 19 -16.52 -15.81 -5.91
C MET A 19 -16.76 -17.24 -6.39
N GLU A 20 -16.14 -18.24 -5.74
CA GLU A 20 -16.40 -19.66 -6.04
C GLU A 20 -17.78 -20.15 -5.57
N ARG A 21 -18.36 -19.52 -4.54
CA ARG A 21 -19.59 -19.99 -3.87
C ARG A 21 -20.83 -19.19 -4.25
N ILE A 22 -20.67 -18.02 -4.85
CA ILE A 22 -21.79 -17.16 -5.18
C ILE A 22 -22.65 -17.78 -6.29
N ILE A 23 -23.98 -17.66 -6.16
CA ILE A 23 -24.88 -18.14 -7.21
C ILE A 23 -24.60 -17.43 -8.53
N PRO A 24 -24.71 -18.12 -9.68
CA PRO A 24 -24.57 -17.49 -10.98
C PRO A 24 -25.52 -16.29 -11.12
N ASN A 25 -25.02 -15.21 -11.75
CA ASN A 25 -25.76 -13.95 -11.98
C ASN A 25 -26.27 -13.24 -10.72
N HIS A 26 -25.66 -13.47 -9.55
CA HIS A 26 -26.00 -12.72 -8.35
C HIS A 26 -25.79 -11.21 -8.59
N PRO A 27 -26.74 -10.32 -8.21
CA PRO A 27 -26.69 -8.90 -8.55
C PRO A 27 -25.47 -8.16 -7.95
N LYS A 28 -24.87 -8.68 -6.87
CA LYS A 28 -23.65 -8.13 -6.26
C LYS A 28 -22.33 -8.67 -6.84
N SER A 29 -22.36 -9.60 -7.79
CA SER A 29 -21.13 -10.18 -8.36
C SER A 29 -20.19 -9.09 -8.95
N PRO A 30 -20.69 -8.08 -9.70
CA PRO A 30 -19.82 -7.03 -10.22
C PRO A 30 -19.13 -6.22 -9.13
N LEU A 31 -19.83 -5.94 -8.02
CA LEU A 31 -19.25 -5.23 -6.87
C LEU A 31 -18.16 -6.05 -6.19
N ILE A 32 -18.41 -7.35 -5.97
CA ILE A 32 -17.44 -8.27 -5.36
C ILE A 32 -16.18 -8.36 -6.22
N GLU A 33 -16.35 -8.48 -7.54
CA GLU A 33 -15.22 -8.55 -8.48
C GLU A 33 -14.43 -7.23 -8.50
N GLN A 34 -15.12 -6.08 -8.47
CA GLN A 34 -14.50 -4.76 -8.37
C GLN A 34 -13.66 -4.63 -7.09
N ASP A 35 -14.22 -4.99 -5.94
CA ASP A 35 -13.53 -4.91 -4.65
C ASP A 35 -12.33 -5.88 -4.60
N TYR A 36 -12.49 -7.10 -5.11
CA TYR A 36 -11.39 -8.06 -5.24
C TYR A 36 -10.25 -7.49 -6.09
N LYS A 37 -10.56 -6.92 -7.25
CA LYS A 37 -9.56 -6.30 -8.14
C LYS A 37 -8.82 -5.15 -7.43
N ALA A 38 -9.54 -4.32 -6.68
CA ALA A 38 -8.94 -3.23 -5.91
C ALA A 38 -7.99 -3.74 -4.83
N TRP A 39 -8.42 -4.71 -4.01
CA TRP A 39 -7.57 -5.33 -2.99
C TRP A 39 -6.35 -6.02 -3.60
N ARG A 40 -6.52 -6.69 -4.73
CA ARG A 40 -5.44 -7.41 -5.39
C ARG A 40 -4.43 -6.47 -6.04
N ALA A 41 -4.89 -5.33 -6.58
CA ALA A 41 -4.02 -4.27 -7.07
C ALA A 41 -3.19 -3.66 -5.94
N GLY A 42 -3.80 -3.40 -4.77
CA GLY A 42 -3.11 -2.95 -3.56
C GLY A 42 -1.98 -3.91 -3.15
N TYR A 43 -2.32 -5.18 -2.94
CA TYR A 43 -1.34 -6.23 -2.59
C TYR A 43 -0.21 -6.36 -3.62
N LYS A 44 -0.52 -6.29 -4.92
CA LYS A 44 0.50 -6.29 -5.98
C LYS A 44 1.39 -5.05 -5.94
N GLY A 45 0.87 -3.90 -5.54
CA GLY A 45 1.66 -2.70 -5.29
C GLY A 45 2.67 -2.94 -4.18
N GLU A 46 2.21 -3.50 -3.06
CA GLU A 46 3.09 -3.80 -1.92
C GLU A 46 4.18 -4.81 -2.28
N LEU A 47 3.85 -5.87 -3.03
CA LEU A 47 4.85 -6.83 -3.53
C LEU A 47 5.91 -6.17 -4.43
N GLN A 48 5.54 -5.15 -5.21
CA GLN A 48 6.51 -4.39 -6.01
C GLN A 48 7.42 -3.54 -5.11
N THR A 49 6.90 -2.96 -4.04
CA THR A 49 7.71 -2.28 -3.01
C THR A 49 8.68 -3.27 -2.39
N ASP A 50 8.20 -4.45 -1.99
CA ASP A 50 9.01 -5.52 -1.39
C ASP A 50 10.17 -5.96 -2.32
N TYR A 51 9.90 -6.11 -3.62
CA TYR A 51 10.93 -6.40 -4.64
C TYR A 51 11.97 -5.28 -4.75
N ARG A 52 11.57 -4.01 -4.69
CA ARG A 52 12.54 -2.90 -4.69
C ARG A 52 13.40 -2.90 -3.43
N LEU A 53 12.82 -3.26 -2.29
CA LEU A 53 13.53 -3.34 -1.01
C LEU A 53 14.45 -4.56 -0.92
N SER A 54 14.25 -5.60 -1.73
CA SER A 54 15.18 -6.75 -1.76
C SER A 54 16.55 -6.40 -2.33
N PHE A 55 16.73 -5.22 -2.94
CA PHE A 55 18.04 -4.72 -3.37
C PHE A 55 18.85 -4.05 -2.25
N LEU A 56 18.26 -3.84 -1.07
CA LEU A 56 18.99 -3.31 0.07
C LEU A 56 20.04 -4.34 0.56
N PRO A 57 21.17 -3.87 1.12
CA PRO A 57 22.14 -4.75 1.76
C PRO A 57 21.49 -5.65 2.82
N GLU A 58 21.95 -6.90 2.93
CA GLU A 58 21.37 -7.89 3.86
C GLU A 58 21.44 -7.44 5.33
N LYS A 59 22.47 -6.65 5.67
CA LYS A 59 22.77 -6.16 7.02
C LYS A 59 22.48 -4.67 7.16
N GLY A 60 22.17 -4.24 8.39
CA GLY A 60 21.96 -2.83 8.74
C GLY A 60 20.50 -2.35 8.62
N TYR A 61 19.60 -3.21 8.16
CA TYR A 61 18.18 -2.94 8.01
C TYR A 61 17.36 -4.05 8.69
N HIS A 62 16.34 -3.65 9.44
CA HIS A 62 15.28 -4.53 9.92
C HIS A 62 13.98 -4.13 9.22
N ILE A 63 13.43 -5.01 8.40
CA ILE A 63 12.27 -4.72 7.55
C ILE A 63 11.06 -5.49 8.09
N PHE A 64 10.00 -4.75 8.41
CA PHE A 64 8.73 -5.29 8.87
C PHE A 64 7.64 -4.91 7.86
N ARG A 65 6.96 -5.90 7.28
CA ARG A 65 5.90 -5.67 6.29
C ARG A 65 4.53 -5.91 6.93
N ASP A 66 3.53 -5.12 6.56
CA ASP A 66 2.16 -5.25 7.04
C ASP A 66 2.10 -5.27 8.59
N LEU A 67 2.80 -4.32 9.22
CA LEU A 67 2.91 -4.27 10.68
C LEU A 67 1.66 -3.62 11.26
N ARG A 68 0.82 -4.41 11.94
CA ARG A 68 -0.37 -3.92 12.64
C ARG A 68 -0.06 -3.70 14.11
N LEU A 69 -0.13 -2.45 14.54
CA LEU A 69 0.14 -2.03 15.91
C LEU A 69 -1.16 -1.57 16.59
N GLN A 70 -1.17 -1.64 17.91
CA GLN A 70 -2.25 -1.14 18.75
C GLN A 70 -1.79 0.12 19.46
N ASP A 71 -2.63 1.15 19.43
CA ASP A 71 -2.49 2.38 20.21
C ASP A 71 -3.76 2.56 21.03
N GLU A 72 -3.66 2.25 22.32
CA GLU A 72 -4.79 2.15 23.26
C GLU A 72 -5.94 1.28 22.71
N LYS A 73 -7.01 1.91 22.23
CA LYS A 73 -8.21 1.26 21.67
C LYS A 73 -8.21 1.18 20.15
N TRP A 74 -7.23 1.80 19.51
CA TRP A 74 -7.13 1.88 18.06
C TRP A 74 -6.07 0.93 17.53
N HIS A 75 -6.26 0.50 16.28
CA HIS A 75 -5.24 -0.23 15.54
C HIS A 75 -4.91 0.53 14.28
N PHE A 76 -3.63 0.60 13.94
CA PHE A 76 -3.16 1.11 12.66
C PHE A 76 -2.21 0.11 12.03
N GLN A 77 -2.10 0.20 10.71
CA GLN A 77 -1.24 -0.65 9.92
C GLN A 77 -0.17 0.22 9.26
N ILE A 78 1.04 -0.29 9.23
CA ILE A 78 2.15 0.27 8.47
C ILE A 78 2.48 -0.73 7.36
N ASP A 79 2.35 -0.30 6.10
CA ASP A 79 2.57 -1.19 4.95
C ASP A 79 3.99 -1.76 4.95
N THR A 80 5.00 -0.92 5.15
CA THR A 80 6.38 -1.35 5.37
C THR A 80 7.11 -0.39 6.32
N LEU A 81 7.71 -0.94 7.38
CA LEU A 81 8.62 -0.25 8.29
C LEU A 81 10.05 -0.75 8.07
N ILE A 82 10.98 0.19 7.89
CA ILE A 82 12.42 -0.08 7.84
C ILE A 82 13.07 0.60 9.02
N LEU A 83 13.66 -0.20 9.90
CA LEU A 83 14.42 0.25 11.05
C LEU A 83 15.91 0.10 10.78
N THR A 84 16.66 1.16 11.07
CA THR A 84 18.12 1.18 11.07
C THR A 84 18.62 1.76 12.39
N LEU A 85 19.95 1.70 12.63
CA LEU A 85 20.54 2.35 13.80
C LEU A 85 20.43 3.89 13.80
N ARG A 86 20.05 4.50 12.67
CA ARG A 86 20.08 5.97 12.50
C ARG A 86 18.69 6.58 12.33
N HIS A 87 17.74 5.83 11.80
CA HIS A 87 16.40 6.34 11.49
C HIS A 87 15.39 5.20 11.34
N ILE A 88 14.12 5.59 11.40
CA ILE A 88 12.95 4.78 11.07
C ILE A 88 12.35 5.35 9.79
N LEU A 89 12.13 4.49 8.80
CA LEU A 89 11.47 4.85 7.55
C LEU A 89 10.14 4.09 7.45
N LEU A 90 9.05 4.83 7.34
CA LEU A 90 7.71 4.29 7.08
C LEU A 90 7.40 4.48 5.61
N ILE A 91 7.03 3.41 4.93
CA ILE A 91 6.69 3.42 3.50
C ILE A 91 5.23 3.00 3.40
N GLU A 92 4.40 3.91 2.90
CA GLU A 92 3.01 3.65 2.51
C GLU A 92 2.98 3.35 1.01
N THR A 93 2.35 2.25 0.61
CA THR A 93 2.26 1.87 -0.80
C THR A 93 0.88 2.20 -1.36
N LYS A 94 0.84 3.08 -2.38
CA LYS A 94 -0.37 3.37 -3.15
C LYS A 94 -0.26 2.79 -4.55
N ALA A 95 -1.17 1.87 -4.88
CA ALA A 95 -1.27 1.27 -6.20
C ALA A 95 -2.20 2.11 -7.09
N TYR A 96 -1.64 3.05 -7.85
CA TYR A 96 -2.37 3.82 -8.85
C TYR A 96 -2.27 3.18 -10.23
N SER A 97 -3.37 3.20 -10.98
CA SER A 97 -3.39 2.89 -12.41
C SER A 97 -3.32 4.16 -13.24
N GLY A 98 -2.83 4.06 -14.47
CA GLY A 98 -2.67 5.22 -15.36
C GLY A 98 -1.39 5.99 -15.06
N THR A 99 -1.30 7.20 -15.61
CA THR A 99 -0.14 8.08 -15.45
C THR A 99 -0.39 9.06 -14.32
N LEU A 100 0.58 9.21 -13.43
CA LEU A 100 0.55 10.23 -12.39
C LEU A 100 1.47 11.39 -12.77
N PHE A 101 0.93 12.60 -12.78
CA PHE A 101 1.68 13.83 -12.86
C PHE A 101 1.60 14.55 -11.53
N PHE A 102 2.75 14.92 -10.97
CA PHE A 102 2.84 15.63 -9.70
C PHE A 102 3.20 17.09 -9.97
N ASP A 103 2.21 17.96 -9.86
CA ASP A 103 2.42 19.40 -9.96
C ASP A 103 2.83 19.96 -8.60
N LYS A 104 4.12 20.30 -8.49
CA LYS A 104 4.70 20.88 -7.27
C LYS A 104 4.22 22.31 -7.00
N HIS A 105 3.75 23.03 -8.02
CA HIS A 105 3.31 24.42 -7.85
C HIS A 105 1.91 24.49 -7.24
N SER A 106 1.02 23.61 -7.68
CA SER A 106 -0.34 23.52 -7.16
C SER A 106 -0.51 22.53 -6.01
N GLU A 107 0.55 21.77 -5.67
CA GLU A 107 0.54 20.66 -4.71
C GLU A 107 -0.53 19.60 -5.07
N GLN A 108 -0.74 19.38 -6.36
CA GLN A 108 -1.71 18.42 -6.88
C GLN A 108 -1.04 17.22 -7.55
N MET A 109 -1.65 16.06 -7.33
CA MET A 109 -1.44 14.86 -8.12
C MET A 109 -2.58 14.77 -9.14
N ILE A 110 -2.21 14.76 -10.41
CA ILE A 110 -3.12 14.57 -11.54
C ILE A 110 -2.95 13.13 -12.02
N GLN A 111 -4.02 12.35 -11.97
CA GLN A 111 -4.06 10.99 -12.48
C GLN A 111 -4.81 10.96 -13.81
N THR A 112 -4.11 10.58 -14.89
CA THR A 112 -4.74 10.35 -16.21
C THR A 112 -4.93 8.85 -16.43
N LYS A 113 -6.19 8.43 -16.64
CA LYS A 113 -6.55 7.04 -16.90
C LYS A 113 -7.73 6.98 -17.87
N ASP A 114 -7.63 6.17 -18.93
CA ASP A 114 -8.70 5.96 -19.92
C ASP A 114 -9.27 7.27 -20.50
N GLY A 115 -8.40 8.28 -20.69
CA GLY A 115 -8.77 9.61 -21.18
C GLY A 115 -9.45 10.53 -20.14
N GLN A 116 -9.59 10.09 -18.88
CA GLN A 116 -10.13 10.87 -17.78
C GLN A 116 -9.02 11.35 -16.85
N GLU A 117 -9.17 12.56 -16.31
CA GLU A 117 -8.24 13.16 -15.36
C GLU A 117 -8.90 13.33 -13.98
N ASN A 118 -8.22 12.83 -12.95
CA ASN A 118 -8.60 13.03 -11.56
C ASN A 118 -7.54 13.86 -10.86
N HIS A 119 -7.97 14.95 -10.22
CA HIS A 119 -7.09 15.84 -9.45
C HIS A 119 -7.28 15.55 -7.96
N THR A 120 -6.18 15.37 -7.25
CA THR A 120 -6.18 15.18 -5.80
C THR A 120 -5.00 15.93 -5.21
N ILE A 121 -5.14 16.46 -3.99
CA ILE A 121 -4.00 17.01 -3.26
C ILE A 121 -2.94 15.91 -3.11
N ILE A 122 -1.66 16.23 -3.32
CA ILE A 122 -0.59 15.25 -3.14
C ILE A 122 -0.72 14.65 -1.73
N PRO A 123 -0.90 13.32 -1.60
CA PRO A 123 -1.01 12.69 -0.30
C PRO A 123 0.36 12.75 0.40
N LEU A 124 0.54 13.80 1.20
CA LEU A 124 1.64 14.13 2.12
C LEU A 124 2.96 14.68 1.51
N THR A 125 3.10 16.00 1.59
CA THR A 125 4.39 16.74 1.60
C THR A 125 4.64 17.31 3.00
N ARG A 126 5.18 16.51 3.94
CA ARG A 126 5.83 17.06 5.14
C ARG A 126 6.91 16.11 5.66
N PHE A 127 8.15 16.35 5.25
CA PHE A 127 9.33 15.82 5.92
C PHE A 127 9.68 16.77 7.06
N GLU A 128 9.22 16.49 8.29
CA GLU A 128 9.79 17.13 9.47
C GLU A 128 11.03 16.35 9.91
N CYS A 129 12.18 16.72 9.37
CA CYS A 129 13.45 16.35 10.00
C CYS A 129 13.60 17.25 11.22
N LYS A 130 13.22 16.78 12.41
CA LYS A 130 13.65 17.45 13.65
C LYS A 130 15.15 17.18 13.78
N PRO A 131 16.03 18.20 13.67
CA PRO A 131 17.41 18.00 14.05
C PRO A 131 17.44 17.55 15.51
N GLY A 132 18.06 16.40 15.76
CA GLY A 132 18.35 15.97 17.12
C GLY A 132 19.23 17.00 17.80
N ILE A 133 18.88 17.32 19.05
CA ILE A 133 19.71 18.08 20.00
C ILE A 133 20.92 17.21 20.36
#